data_AF-A0A7J3F393-F1
#
_entry.id   AF-A0A7J3F393-F1
#
_cell.length_a   1.000
_cell.length_b   1.000
_cell.length_c   1.000
_cell.angle_alpha   90.00
_cell.angle_beta   90.00
_cell.angle_gamma   90.00
#
_symmetry.space_group_name_H-M   'P 1'
#
loop_
_entity.id
_entity.type
_entity.pdbx_description
1 polymer ?
#
loop_
_entity_poly.entity_id
_entity_poly.type
_entity_poly.pdbx_seq_one_letter_code
_entity_poly.pdbx_strand_id
1 'polypeptide(L)'
;MYTRPVYVETILDRLNNIRVEEARLLCEAGVDMIYDGDDVGMQRGMMMSPEMWRRFLKPRYKRLIDLCHKYGVILDKLPLLKSFF
;
A
#
# COMPACT_ATOMS: atom_id res chain seq x y z
N MET A 1 -9.70 -7.71 -11.74
CA MET A 1 -8.28 -7.96 -12.06
C MET A 1 -8.10 -8.87 -13.28
N TYR A 2 -8.84 -9.99 -13.39
CA TYR A 2 -8.72 -10.94 -14.51
C TYR A 2 -9.28 -10.46 -15.86
N THR A 3 -10.48 -9.88 -15.88
CA THR A 3 -11.21 -9.58 -17.13
C THR A 3 -10.94 -8.19 -17.69
N ARG A 4 -10.57 -7.23 -16.85
CA ARG A 4 -10.31 -5.83 -17.21
C ARG A 4 -9.12 -5.26 -16.43
N PRO A 5 -7.90 -5.80 -16.60
CA PRO A 5 -6.75 -5.44 -15.76
C PRO A 5 -6.36 -3.95 -15.87
N VAL A 6 -6.34 -3.39 -17.07
CA VAL A 6 -5.99 -1.97 -17.30
C VAL A 6 -6.97 -1.01 -16.61
N TYR A 7 -8.26 -1.34 -16.65
CA TYR A 7 -9.29 -0.55 -15.96
C TYR A 7 -9.09 -0.57 -14.44
N VAL A 8 -8.77 -1.75 -13.89
CA VAL A 8 -8.48 -1.90 -12.45
C VAL A 8 -7.20 -1.17 -12.06
N GLU A 9 -6.13 -1.24 -12.86
CA GLU A 9 -4.90 -0.45 -12.62
C GLU A 9 -5.21 1.04 -12.55
N THR A 10 -6.01 1.55 -13.48
CA THR A 10 -6.42 2.97 -13.51
C THR A 10 -7.16 3.38 -12.23
N ILE A 11 -8.07 2.55 -11.73
CA ILE A 11 -8.78 2.82 -10.47
C ILE A 11 -7.81 2.81 -9.30
N LEU A 12 -6.98 1.77 -9.20
CA LEU A 12 -6.02 1.63 -8.10
C LEU A 12 -4.99 2.76 -8.09
N ASP A 13 -4.59 3.28 -9.25
CA ASP A 13 -3.70 4.45 -9.34
C ASP A 13 -4.35 5.72 -8.79
N ARG A 14 -5.62 5.95 -9.12
CA ARG A 14 -6.36 7.10 -8.58
C ARG A 14 -6.54 6.99 -7.07
N LEU A 15 -6.91 5.82 -6.57
CA LEU A 15 -7.03 5.58 -5.12
C LEU A 15 -5.68 5.75 -4.42
N ASN A 16 -4.60 5.22 -4.99
CA ASN A 16 -3.27 5.36 -4.44
C ASN A 16 -2.81 6.83 -4.41
N ASN A 17 -3.15 7.63 -5.42
CA ASN A 17 -2.84 9.07 -5.40
C ASN A 17 -3.52 9.77 -4.21
N ILE A 18 -4.78 9.46 -3.93
CA ILE A 18 -5.49 10.01 -2.77
C ILE A 18 -4.79 9.60 -1.47
N ARG A 19 -4.50 8.30 -1.29
CA ARG A 19 -3.83 7.80 -0.07
C ARG A 19 -2.45 8.40 0.16
N VAL A 20 -1.69 8.62 -0.91
CA VAL A 20 -0.36 9.23 -0.84
C VAL A 20 -0.46 10.69 -0.40
N GLU A 21 -1.45 11.45 -0.89
CA GLU A 21 -1.66 12.83 -0.44
C GLU A 21 -2.14 12.90 1.01
N GLU A 22 -3.05 12.02 1.43
CA GLU A 22 -3.48 11.91 2.83
C GLU A 22 -2.29 11.62 3.75
N ALA A 23 -1.44 10.66 3.38
CA ALA A 23 -0.26 10.34 4.16
C ALA A 23 0.76 11.49 4.19
N ARG A 24 0.92 12.24 3.09
CA ARG A 24 1.78 13.44 3.06
C ARG A 24 1.30 14.48 4.07
N LEU A 25 0.00 14.76 4.10
CA LEU A 25 -0.59 15.71 5.05
C LEU A 25 -0.39 15.26 6.50
N LEU A 26 -0.57 13.97 6.79
CA LEU A 26 -0.31 13.41 8.12
C LEU A 26 1.17 13.51 8.51
N CYS A 27 2.08 13.20 7.58
CA CYS A 27 3.51 13.34 7.81
C CYS A 27 3.91 14.80 8.11
N GLU A 28 3.35 15.76 7.36
CA GLU A 28 3.57 17.20 7.58
C GLU A 28 2.98 17.70 8.91
N ALA A 29 1.93 17.05 9.41
CA ALA A 29 1.38 17.30 10.74
C ALA A 29 2.26 16.77 11.89
N GLY A 30 3.32 16.01 11.58
CA GLY A 30 4.30 15.54 12.57
C GLY A 30 3.86 14.32 13.36
N VAL A 31 3.04 13.43 12.78
CA VAL A 31 2.69 12.15 13.43
C VAL A 31 3.89 11.21 13.49
N ASP A 32 4.00 10.41 14.56
CA ASP A 32 5.06 9.41 14.68
C ASP A 32 4.80 8.18 13.77
N MET A 33 3.53 7.87 13.51
CA MET A 33 3.10 6.67 12.81
C MET A 33 1.79 6.85 12.04
N ILE A 34 1.67 6.16 10.91
CA ILE A 34 0.44 6.02 10.13
C ILE A 34 0.02 4.54 10.10
N TYR A 35 -1.27 4.30 10.29
CA TYR A 35 -1.88 2.96 10.22
C TYR A 35 -2.58 2.75 8.87
N ASP A 36 -2.04 1.84 8.05
CA ASP A 36 -2.60 1.45 6.76
C ASP A 36 -3.43 0.16 6.93
N GLY A 37 -4.70 0.34 7.33
CA GLY A 37 -5.65 -0.74 7.65
C GLY A 37 -6.11 -1.62 6.47
N ASP A 38 -5.36 -1.64 5.37
CA ASP A 38 -5.67 -2.45 4.20
C ASP A 38 -5.31 -3.93 4.45
N ASP A 39 -6.11 -4.86 3.91
CA ASP A 39 -5.97 -6.30 4.15
C ASP A 39 -6.05 -7.08 2.85
N VAL A 40 -5.04 -7.92 2.64
CA VAL A 40 -4.93 -8.84 1.50
C VAL A 40 -4.74 -10.28 1.97
N GLY A 41 -4.75 -10.49 3.29
CA GLY A 41 -4.64 -11.78 3.95
C GLY A 41 -6.01 -12.42 4.17
N MET A 42 -5.99 -13.72 4.38
CA MET A 42 -7.11 -14.56 4.78
C MET A 42 -6.58 -15.63 5.76
N GLN A 43 -7.47 -16.39 6.40
CA GLN A 43 -7.09 -17.40 7.40
C GLN A 43 -6.02 -18.40 6.95
N ARG A 44 -5.97 -18.75 5.65
CA ARG A 44 -5.07 -19.78 5.10
C ARG A 44 -4.14 -19.27 3.99
N GLY A 45 -3.93 -17.97 3.86
CA GLY A 45 -3.08 -17.40 2.82
C GLY A 45 -3.57 -16.04 2.31
N MET A 46 -3.18 -15.67 1.10
CA MET A 46 -3.60 -14.39 0.50
C MET A 46 -4.96 -14.50 -0.17
N MET A 47 -5.70 -13.38 -0.23
CA MET A 47 -6.96 -13.24 -0.96
C MET A 47 -6.77 -13.27 -2.48
N MET A 48 -5.55 -13.05 -2.95
CA MET A 48 -5.17 -13.09 -4.36
C MET A 48 -3.84 -13.80 -4.56
N SER A 49 -3.58 -14.28 -5.78
CA SER A 49 -2.30 -14.89 -6.08
C SER A 49 -1.15 -13.89 -5.82
N PRO A 50 0.03 -14.37 -5.40
CA PRO A 50 1.19 -13.50 -5.21
C PRO A 50 1.57 -12.70 -6.46
N GLU A 51 1.32 -13.25 -7.65
CA GLU A 51 1.51 -12.55 -8.93
C GLU A 51 0.57 -11.36 -9.09
N MET A 52 -0.74 -11.54 -8.82
CA MET A 52 -1.68 -10.42 -8.86
C MET A 52 -1.34 -9.36 -7.83
N TRP A 53 -0.97 -9.76 -6.61
CA TRP A 53 -0.57 -8.82 -5.58
C TRP A 53 0.67 -8.00 -5.99
N ARG A 54 1.70 -8.66 -6.56
CA ARG A 54 2.90 -7.99 -7.08
C ARG A 54 2.60 -7.00 -8.20
N ARG A 55 1.62 -7.30 -9.05
CA ARG A 55 1.20 -6.43 -10.16
C ARG A 55 0.35 -5.25 -9.68
N PHE A 56 -0.69 -5.53 -8.90
CA PHE A 56 -1.75 -4.56 -8.62
C PHE A 56 -1.54 -3.79 -7.31
N LEU A 57 -0.87 -4.32 -6.29
CA LEU A 57 -0.83 -3.69 -4.97
C LEU A 57 0.59 -3.33 -4.51
N LYS A 58 1.57 -4.24 -4.69
CA LYS A 58 2.97 -4.02 -4.25
C LYS A 58 3.54 -2.63 -4.60
N PRO A 59 3.43 -2.15 -5.85
CA PRO A 59 4.08 -0.89 -6.23
C PRO A 59 3.46 0.31 -5.51
N ARG A 60 2.16 0.25 -5.24
CA ARG A 60 1.37 1.31 -4.59
C ARG A 60 1.70 1.40 -3.10
N TYR A 61 1.74 0.25 -2.43
CA TYR A 61 2.22 0.14 -1.04
C TYR A 61 3.65 0.64 -0.90
N LYS A 62 4.55 0.27 -1.83
CA LYS A 62 5.93 0.74 -1.81
C LYS A 62 5.99 2.28 -1.87
N ARG A 63 5.18 2.90 -2.72
CA ARG A 63 5.14 4.37 -2.84
C ARG A 63 4.70 5.04 -1.52
N LEU A 64 3.70 4.49 -0.83
CA LEU A 64 3.24 4.99 0.47
C LEU A 64 4.32 4.84 1.55
N ILE A 65 4.97 3.68 1.61
CA ILE A 65 6.08 3.39 2.54
C ILE A 65 7.25 4.34 2.30
N ASP A 66 7.67 4.48 1.04
CA ASP A 66 8.78 5.35 0.66
C ASP A 66 8.49 6.81 1.03
N LEU A 67 7.23 7.25 0.91
CA LEU A 67 6.82 8.58 1.36
C LEU A 67 6.98 8.72 2.89
N CYS A 68 6.39 7.82 3.66
CA CYS A 68 6.45 7.90 5.13
C CYS A 68 7.90 7.88 5.64
N HIS A 69 8.75 7.03 5.05
CA HIS A 69 10.18 6.98 5.38
C HIS A 69 10.92 8.28 5.13
N LYS A 70 10.59 9.03 4.08
CA LYS A 70 11.24 10.32 3.80
C LYS A 70 10.99 11.35 4.91
N TYR A 71 9.86 11.23 5.61
CA TYR A 71 9.49 12.08 6.73
C TYR A 71 9.89 11.49 8.09
N GLY A 72 10.52 10.31 8.12
CA GLY A 72 10.85 9.61 9.37
C GLY A 72 9.64 8.98 10.08
N VAL A 73 8.49 8.89 9.40
CA VAL A 73 7.24 8.36 9.93
C VAL A 73 7.16 6.84 9.73
N ILE A 74 6.72 6.12 10.76
CA ILE A 74 6.53 4.66 10.69
C ILE A 74 5.21 4.35 9.98
N LEU A 75 5.24 3.40 9.04
CA LEU A 75 4.03 2.75 8.52
C LEU A 75 3.90 1.37 9.18
N ASP A 76 2.73 1.05 9.74
CA ASP A 76 2.44 -0.17 10.50
C ASP A 76 2.84 -1.48 9.78
N LYS A 77 2.70 -1.51 8.45
CA LYS A 77 3.00 -2.70 7.63
C LYS A 77 4.48 -2.91 7.33
N LEU A 78 5.37 -1.96 7.68
CA LEU A 78 6.77 -2.00 7.24
C LEU A 78 7.54 -3.28 7.67
N PRO A 79 7.39 -3.80 8.90
CA PRO A 79 8.07 -5.02 9.31
C PRO A 79 7.49 -6.27 8.64
N LEU A 80 6.17 -6.26 8.39
CA LEU A 80 5.43 -7.40 7.81
C LEU A 80 5.70 -7.55 6.32
N LEU A 81 5.80 -6.45 5.57
CA LEU A 81 6.01 -6.54 4.13
C LEU A 81 7.41 -7.06 3.78
N LYS A 82 8.42 -6.85 4.64
CA LYS A 82 9.77 -7.39 4.43
C LYS A 82 9.85 -8.93 4.55
N SER A 83 8.94 -9.58 5.27
CA SER A 83 8.94 -11.04 5.46
C SER A 83 8.08 -11.81 4.46
N PHE A 84 7.17 -11.12 3.76
CA PHE A 84 6.32 -11.71 2.71
C PHE A 84 6.90 -11.55 1.29
N PHE A 85 8.16 -11.07 1.14
CA PHE A 85 8.87 -10.91 -0.15
C PHE A 85 10.13 -11.74 -0.27
#